data_AF-A0A0N0AUF9-F1
#
_entry.id   AF-A0A0N0AUF9-F1
#
_cell.length_a   1.000
_cell.length_b   1.000
_cell.length_c   1.000
_cell.angle_alpha   90.00
_cell.angle_beta   90.00
_cell.angle_gamma   90.00
#
_symmetry.space_group_name_H-M   'P 1'
#
loop_
_entity.id
_entity.type
_entity.pdbx_description
1 polymer ?
#
loop_
_entity_poly.entity_id
_entity_poly.type
_entity_poly.pdbx_seq_one_letter_code
_entity_poly.pdbx_strand_id
1 'polypeptide(L)'
;MQHRVDGREDAPVLVLGPSLGTTFHMWDRQIPDLTRDWRIVRFDLPGHGGAPAQPFSSVAELGDRLLATLDALGIQRFGYAGCSLGGAVGLDLALRAPHRVASLALVATSPRFGTADEFRQRGVIVRANGLEPMARTAPEQWFTPLFAGAQPAIVDWAVQMVRTTDPACYIAACEALAVFDVREALGRVGVPALVLVGSEDQVTGPAEARTLVAGIADARLAVVPGASHLAPVEQPAAVTDLLLDHFAGTVQDTSGTLTVPPLPAGPAPAAEPAAPAPAAEPAGDARPDPYERGLGLRREVLGDAQVDRALAEDPDGTLQGLVNRYEWGEVWSRAGLDRRVRSAVTLTALLAGGHREALADHTRAALRNGLSPDEIREIVLHAGVYCGLPAAETALRVVARVIAEETTPPA
;
A
#
# COMPACT_ATOMS: atom_id res chain seq x y z
N MET A 1 -3.45 -3.64 21.22
CA MET A 1 -4.29 -3.15 20.11
C MET A 1 -5.76 -3.19 20.52
N GLN A 2 -6.61 -2.34 19.92
CA GLN A 2 -8.07 -2.49 20.05
C GLN A 2 -8.47 -3.83 19.43
N HIS A 3 -9.25 -4.62 20.15
CA HIS A 3 -9.61 -5.96 19.73
C HIS A 3 -10.97 -6.39 20.27
N ARG A 4 -11.51 -7.45 19.67
CA ARG A 4 -12.72 -8.14 20.07
C ARG A 4 -12.46 -9.64 20.11
N VAL A 5 -13.03 -10.31 21.11
CA VAL A 5 -12.98 -11.75 21.28
C VAL A 5 -14.39 -12.31 21.19
N ASP A 6 -14.61 -13.30 20.33
CA ASP A 6 -15.89 -13.98 20.14
C ASP A 6 -15.66 -15.51 20.24
N GLY A 7 -16.68 -16.28 20.64
CA GLY A 7 -16.59 -17.74 20.79
C GLY A 7 -16.24 -18.22 22.21
N ARG A 8 -16.10 -19.54 22.36
CA ARG A 8 -15.82 -20.18 23.67
C ARG A 8 -14.40 -19.92 24.14
N GLU A 9 -14.21 -19.76 25.45
CA GLU A 9 -12.88 -19.44 26.02
C GLU A 9 -11.88 -20.60 25.89
N ASP A 10 -12.37 -21.84 25.94
CA ASP A 10 -11.60 -23.09 25.88
C ASP A 10 -11.33 -23.60 24.46
N ALA A 11 -11.87 -22.92 23.44
CA ALA A 11 -11.66 -23.29 22.05
C ALA A 11 -10.26 -22.84 21.55
N PRO A 12 -9.68 -23.57 20.59
CA PRO A 12 -8.57 -23.12 19.76
C PRO A 12 -8.68 -21.66 19.32
N VAL A 13 -7.56 -20.92 19.34
CA VAL A 13 -7.58 -19.51 18.95
C VAL A 13 -7.29 -19.34 17.47
N LEU A 14 -8.13 -18.55 16.79
CA LEU A 14 -7.89 -18.03 15.45
C LEU A 14 -7.91 -16.50 15.50
N VAL A 15 -6.82 -15.88 15.03
CA VAL A 15 -6.66 -14.42 14.96
C VAL A 15 -6.96 -13.94 13.54
N LEU A 16 -7.81 -12.91 13.41
CA LEU A 16 -8.18 -12.31 12.11
C LEU A 16 -7.62 -10.89 11.98
N GLY A 17 -6.79 -10.68 10.96
CA GLY A 17 -6.16 -9.40 10.63
C GLY A 17 -6.89 -8.64 9.53
N PRO A 18 -7.21 -7.35 9.70
CA PRO A 18 -7.96 -6.55 8.72
C PRO A 18 -7.07 -6.03 7.58
N SER A 19 -7.71 -5.54 6.51
CA SER A 19 -7.07 -4.79 5.43
C SER A 19 -6.83 -3.33 5.81
N LEU A 20 -5.90 -2.65 5.14
CA LEU A 20 -5.68 -1.21 5.30
C LEU A 20 -6.95 -0.42 4.95
N GLY A 21 -7.36 0.52 5.81
CA GLY A 21 -8.57 1.33 5.63
C GLY A 21 -9.86 0.60 6.00
N THR A 22 -9.76 -0.59 6.62
CA THR A 22 -10.90 -1.36 7.13
C THR A 22 -10.83 -1.53 8.63
N THR A 23 -11.87 -2.10 9.22
CA THR A 23 -11.95 -2.47 10.64
C THR A 23 -12.13 -3.98 10.76
N PHE A 24 -12.03 -4.54 11.97
CA PHE A 24 -12.32 -5.96 12.19
C PHE A 24 -13.75 -6.38 11.76
N HIS A 25 -14.65 -5.42 11.54
CA HIS A 25 -16.01 -5.67 11.07
C HIS A 25 -16.06 -6.24 9.64
N MET A 26 -14.98 -6.14 8.85
CA MET A 26 -14.88 -6.84 7.57
C MET A 26 -15.00 -8.37 7.69
N TRP A 27 -14.78 -8.89 8.89
CA TRP A 27 -14.90 -10.31 9.21
C TRP A 27 -16.24 -10.70 9.84
N ASP A 28 -17.18 -9.76 10.04
CA ASP A 28 -18.43 -10.02 10.79
C ASP A 28 -19.24 -11.18 10.20
N ARG A 29 -19.19 -11.38 8.88
CA ARG A 29 -19.96 -12.42 8.18
C ARG A 29 -19.37 -13.82 8.35
N GLN A 30 -18.11 -13.94 8.77
CA GLN A 30 -17.44 -15.22 9.05
C GLN A 30 -17.71 -15.70 10.48
N ILE A 31 -17.98 -14.78 11.42
CA ILE A 31 -18.02 -15.05 12.87
C ILE A 31 -19.03 -16.13 13.27
N PRO A 32 -20.29 -16.13 12.78
CA PRO A 32 -21.28 -17.12 13.22
C PRO A 32 -20.88 -18.58 12.97
N ASP A 33 -20.12 -18.84 11.90
CA ASP A 33 -19.67 -20.18 11.57
C ASP A 33 -18.32 -20.49 12.21
N LEU A 34 -17.36 -19.56 12.19
CA LEU A 34 -16.04 -19.75 12.80
C LEU A 34 -16.12 -19.99 14.32
N THR A 35 -17.01 -19.28 15.03
CA THR A 35 -17.14 -19.39 16.49
C THR A 35 -17.73 -20.71 17.00
N ARG A 36 -18.15 -21.60 16.10
CA ARG A 36 -18.59 -22.96 16.46
C ARG A 36 -17.43 -23.78 17.05
N ASP A 37 -16.26 -23.65 16.44
CA ASP A 37 -15.08 -24.45 16.78
C ASP A 37 -13.91 -23.62 17.30
N TRP A 38 -13.94 -22.30 17.10
CA TRP A 38 -12.81 -21.41 17.38
C TRP A 38 -13.17 -20.28 18.35
N ARG A 39 -12.19 -19.92 19.19
CA ARG A 39 -12.12 -18.63 19.87
C ARG A 39 -11.51 -17.62 18.90
N ILE A 40 -12.31 -16.67 18.45
CA ILE A 40 -11.90 -15.69 17.45
C ILE A 40 -11.39 -14.43 18.13
N VAL A 41 -10.16 -14.02 17.81
CA VAL A 41 -9.63 -12.70 18.16
C VAL A 41 -9.53 -11.86 16.91
N ARG A 42 -10.16 -10.69 16.91
CA ARG A 42 -10.07 -9.73 15.81
C ARG A 42 -9.56 -8.42 16.34
N PHE A 43 -8.80 -7.69 15.55
CA PHE A 43 -8.22 -6.43 15.99
C PHE A 43 -8.34 -5.36 14.90
N ASP A 44 -8.34 -4.11 15.35
CA ASP A 44 -8.19 -2.97 14.46
C ASP A 44 -6.71 -2.56 14.39
N LEU A 45 -6.29 -2.13 13.21
CA LEU A 45 -5.00 -1.45 13.04
C LEU A 45 -5.01 -0.12 13.82
N PRO A 46 -3.84 0.39 14.25
CA PRO A 46 -3.77 1.72 14.87
C PRO A 46 -4.48 2.78 14.02
N GLY A 47 -5.28 3.63 14.65
CA GLY A 47 -6.06 4.67 13.98
C GLY A 47 -7.28 4.19 13.17
N HIS A 48 -7.61 2.90 13.14
CA HIS A 48 -8.78 2.37 12.44
C HIS A 48 -9.89 2.01 13.43
N GLY A 49 -11.18 2.14 13.05
CA GLY A 49 -12.31 1.60 13.83
C GLY A 49 -12.47 2.15 15.26
N GLY A 50 -11.88 3.31 15.56
CA GLY A 50 -11.83 3.88 16.91
C GLY A 50 -10.59 3.47 17.73
N ALA A 51 -9.70 2.64 17.18
CA ALA A 51 -8.43 2.31 17.80
C ALA A 51 -7.59 3.58 18.00
N PRO A 52 -6.85 3.71 19.13
CA PRO A 52 -5.98 4.85 19.35
C PRO A 52 -5.07 5.13 18.15
N ALA A 53 -5.03 6.40 17.74
CA ALA A 53 -4.16 6.88 16.67
C ALA A 53 -2.70 6.85 17.13
N GLN A 54 -2.02 5.75 16.81
CA GLN A 54 -0.63 5.51 17.18
C GLN A 54 0.12 5.03 15.94
N PRO A 55 0.66 5.95 15.13
CA PRO A 55 1.48 5.61 13.97
C PRO A 55 2.59 4.61 14.30
N PHE A 56 3.05 3.89 13.29
CA PHE A 56 4.05 2.83 13.36
C PHE A 56 5.02 2.95 12.18
N SER A 57 6.16 2.29 12.29
CA SER A 57 7.28 2.41 11.34
C SER A 57 7.40 1.22 10.39
N SER A 58 6.83 0.06 10.76
CA SER A 58 6.99 -1.17 10.00
C SER A 58 5.87 -2.19 10.27
N VAL A 59 5.74 -3.17 9.38
CA VAL A 59 4.87 -4.35 9.60
C VAL A 59 5.34 -5.15 10.82
N ALA A 60 6.65 -5.23 11.07
CA ALA A 60 7.20 -5.91 12.24
C ALA A 60 6.71 -5.28 13.56
N GLU A 61 6.64 -3.96 13.63
CA GLU A 61 6.11 -3.24 14.80
C GLU A 61 4.62 -3.55 15.04
N LEU A 62 3.81 -3.69 13.98
CA LEU A 62 2.43 -4.16 14.12
C LEU A 62 2.38 -5.59 14.66
N GLY A 63 3.24 -6.48 14.15
CA GLY A 63 3.39 -7.84 14.66
C GLY A 63 3.70 -7.87 16.15
N ASP A 64 4.65 -7.05 16.61
CA ASP A 64 5.04 -6.97 18.02
C ASP A 64 3.91 -6.45 18.92
N ARG A 65 3.20 -5.40 18.47
CA ARG A 65 2.02 -4.86 19.17
C ARG A 65 0.89 -5.89 19.25
N LEU A 66 0.71 -6.72 18.22
CA LEU A 66 -0.27 -7.80 18.22
C LEU A 66 0.14 -8.92 19.19
N LEU A 67 1.39 -9.38 19.14
CA LEU A 67 1.91 -10.40 20.07
C LEU A 67 1.75 -9.95 21.53
N ALA A 68 2.11 -8.71 21.86
CA ALA A 68 1.90 -8.16 23.20
C ALA A 68 0.42 -8.15 23.63
N THR A 69 -0.50 -7.92 22.68
CA THR A 69 -1.95 -8.00 22.94
C THR A 69 -2.37 -9.43 23.22
N LEU A 70 -1.87 -10.40 22.45
CA LEU A 70 -2.18 -11.82 22.62
C LEU A 70 -1.57 -12.38 23.92
N ASP A 71 -0.38 -11.92 24.30
CA ASP A 71 0.26 -12.27 25.59
C ASP A 71 -0.59 -11.80 26.78
N ALA A 72 -1.13 -10.58 26.72
CA ALA A 72 -2.05 -10.06 27.74
C ALA A 72 -3.37 -10.85 27.82
N LEU A 73 -3.77 -11.52 26.74
CA LEU A 73 -4.93 -12.42 26.69
C LEU A 73 -4.59 -13.87 27.06
N GLY A 74 -3.32 -14.16 27.38
CA GLY A 74 -2.84 -15.52 27.69
C GLY A 74 -2.70 -16.44 26.48
N ILE A 75 -2.72 -15.90 25.26
CA ILE A 75 -2.75 -16.66 24.01
C ILE A 75 -1.33 -16.89 23.52
N GLN A 76 -0.84 -18.12 23.67
CA GLN A 76 0.54 -18.47 23.33
C GLN A 76 0.71 -19.05 21.92
N ARG A 77 -0.29 -19.72 21.37
CA ARG A 77 -0.26 -20.27 20.01
C ARG A 77 -1.63 -20.18 19.35
N PHE A 78 -1.67 -19.81 18.08
CA PHE A 78 -2.90 -19.48 17.37
C PHE A 78 -2.81 -19.78 15.87
N GLY A 79 -3.95 -20.07 15.25
CA GLY A 79 -4.11 -19.92 13.79
C GLY A 79 -4.21 -18.44 13.44
N TYR A 80 -3.71 -18.04 12.27
CA TYR A 80 -3.76 -16.65 11.82
C TYR A 80 -4.34 -16.55 10.42
N ALA A 81 -5.34 -15.70 10.21
CA ALA A 81 -5.83 -15.32 8.89
C ALA A 81 -5.78 -13.81 8.72
N GLY A 82 -5.13 -13.30 7.68
CA GLY A 82 -4.95 -11.87 7.48
C GLY A 82 -5.28 -11.44 6.06
N CYS A 83 -6.03 -10.34 5.92
CA CYS A 83 -6.34 -9.74 4.62
C CYS A 83 -5.37 -8.60 4.28
N SER A 84 -4.76 -8.61 3.09
CA SER A 84 -3.92 -7.50 2.60
C SER A 84 -2.79 -7.14 3.59
N LEU A 85 -2.76 -5.94 4.17
CA LEU A 85 -1.83 -5.57 5.24
C LEU A 85 -1.87 -6.53 6.44
N GLY A 86 -3.04 -7.03 6.82
CA GLY A 86 -3.16 -8.10 7.82
C GLY A 86 -2.43 -9.37 7.38
N GLY A 87 -2.44 -9.71 6.09
CA GLY A 87 -1.65 -10.82 5.54
C GLY A 87 -0.13 -10.57 5.64
N ALA A 88 0.31 -9.33 5.44
CA ALA A 88 1.71 -8.94 5.64
C ALA A 88 2.16 -9.14 7.10
N VAL A 89 1.30 -8.76 8.06
CA VAL A 89 1.52 -9.02 9.49
C VAL A 89 1.60 -10.53 9.74
N GLY A 90 0.73 -11.34 9.14
CA GLY A 90 0.80 -12.80 9.23
C GLY A 90 2.10 -13.41 8.71
N LEU A 91 2.58 -12.96 7.55
CA LEU A 91 3.88 -13.37 6.99
C LEU A 91 5.03 -13.02 7.93
N ASP A 92 5.05 -11.78 8.42
CA ASP A 92 6.06 -11.30 9.35
C ASP A 92 6.08 -12.13 10.66
N LEU A 93 4.90 -12.41 11.23
CA LEU A 93 4.77 -13.28 12.41
C LEU A 93 5.26 -14.71 12.15
N ALA A 94 4.91 -15.29 11.01
CA ALA A 94 5.35 -16.64 10.66
C ALA A 94 6.88 -16.72 10.46
N LEU A 95 7.52 -15.63 10.03
CA LEU A 95 8.97 -15.55 9.84
C LEU A 95 9.75 -15.27 11.12
N ARG A 96 9.24 -14.38 11.99
CA ARG A 96 9.94 -13.92 13.20
C ARG A 96 9.54 -14.68 14.46
N ALA A 97 8.32 -15.19 14.52
CA ALA A 97 7.76 -15.90 15.67
C ALA A 97 7.02 -17.19 15.25
N PRO A 98 7.64 -18.10 14.46
CA PRO A 98 6.96 -19.30 13.93
C PRO A 98 6.37 -20.20 15.02
N HIS A 99 6.94 -20.21 16.23
CA HIS A 99 6.43 -20.99 17.36
C HIS A 99 5.07 -20.51 17.89
N ARG A 100 4.67 -19.27 17.56
CA ARG A 100 3.38 -18.66 17.94
C ARG A 100 2.28 -18.96 16.93
N VAL A 101 2.64 -19.17 15.66
CA VAL A 101 1.69 -19.36 14.55
C VAL A 101 1.55 -20.84 14.26
N ALA A 102 0.36 -21.40 14.44
CA ALA A 102 0.10 -22.82 14.17
C ALA A 102 -0.20 -23.09 12.69
N SER A 103 -0.91 -22.18 12.03
CA SER A 103 -1.27 -22.25 10.61
C SER A 103 -1.60 -20.86 10.10
N LEU A 104 -1.44 -20.62 8.81
CA LEU A 104 -1.47 -19.28 8.20
C LEU A 104 -2.41 -19.22 6.98
N ALA A 105 -3.40 -18.33 7.01
CA ALA A 105 -4.20 -17.98 5.84
C ALA A 105 -3.87 -16.54 5.38
N LEU A 106 -3.36 -16.44 4.16
CA LEU A 106 -2.94 -15.22 3.47
C LEU A 106 -4.02 -14.82 2.47
N VAL A 107 -4.87 -13.86 2.84
CA VAL A 107 -6.03 -13.45 2.04
C VAL A 107 -5.72 -12.15 1.31
N ALA A 108 -5.85 -12.13 -0.03
CA ALA A 108 -5.68 -10.94 -0.86
C ALA A 108 -4.44 -10.12 -0.46
N THR A 109 -3.28 -10.78 -0.39
CA THR A 109 -2.03 -10.19 0.14
C THR A 109 -0.85 -10.52 -0.77
N SER A 110 0.31 -9.94 -0.50
CA SER A 110 1.50 -10.06 -1.33
C SER A 110 2.78 -10.12 -0.48
N PRO A 111 3.85 -10.81 -0.93
CA PRO A 111 5.13 -10.77 -0.23
C PRO A 111 5.86 -9.43 -0.42
N ARG A 112 5.39 -8.59 -1.34
CA ARG A 112 5.80 -7.21 -1.58
C ARG A 112 4.66 -6.45 -2.25
N PHE A 113 4.33 -5.26 -1.76
CA PHE A 113 3.20 -4.50 -2.29
C PHE A 113 3.67 -3.44 -3.28
N GLY A 114 3.32 -3.62 -4.56
CA GLY A 114 3.63 -2.68 -5.64
C GLY A 114 5.08 -2.17 -5.59
N THR A 115 5.25 -0.90 -5.93
CA THR A 115 6.50 -0.17 -5.72
C THR A 115 6.45 0.67 -4.46
N ALA A 116 7.63 0.91 -3.86
CA ALA A 116 7.73 1.78 -2.69
C ALA A 116 7.20 3.20 -2.99
N ASP A 117 7.41 3.68 -4.22
CA ASP A 117 7.01 5.01 -4.64
C ASP A 117 5.50 5.16 -4.77
N GLU A 118 4.78 4.14 -5.26
CA GLU A 118 3.32 4.13 -5.29
C GLU A 118 2.72 4.29 -3.89
N PHE A 119 3.25 3.59 -2.89
CA PHE A 119 2.78 3.69 -1.51
C PHE A 119 3.15 5.02 -0.86
N ARG A 120 4.37 5.53 -1.07
CA ARG A 120 4.76 6.86 -0.60
C ARG A 120 3.89 7.96 -1.23
N GLN A 121 3.59 7.85 -2.52
CA GLN A 121 2.71 8.77 -3.23
C GLN A 121 1.30 8.77 -2.62
N ARG A 122 0.75 7.59 -2.28
CA ARG A 122 -0.51 7.51 -1.52
C ARG A 122 -0.40 8.24 -0.19
N GLY A 123 0.70 8.08 0.55
CA GLY A 123 0.98 8.84 1.77
C GLY A 123 0.97 10.36 1.57
N VAL A 124 1.57 10.86 0.49
CA VAL A 124 1.55 12.28 0.12
C VAL A 124 0.13 12.76 -0.19
N ILE A 125 -0.64 12.00 -0.98
CA ILE A 125 -2.03 12.32 -1.31
C ILE A 125 -2.86 12.43 -0.03
N VAL A 126 -2.71 11.48 0.89
CA VAL A 126 -3.44 11.48 2.16
C VAL A 126 -3.04 12.65 3.05
N ARG A 127 -1.75 12.99 3.09
CA ARG A 127 -1.26 14.14 3.86
C ARG A 127 -1.86 15.46 3.38
N ALA A 128 -2.01 15.63 2.06
CA ALA A 128 -2.51 16.86 1.46
C ALA A 128 -4.05 16.94 1.44
N ASN A 129 -4.75 15.81 1.29
CA ASN A 129 -6.18 15.79 0.96
C ASN A 129 -7.04 15.02 1.98
N GLY A 130 -6.44 14.50 3.05
CA GLY A 130 -7.10 13.53 3.92
C GLY A 130 -7.40 12.21 3.19
N LEU A 131 -8.33 11.43 3.72
CA LEU A 131 -8.65 10.10 3.17
C LEU A 131 -9.71 10.09 2.06
N GLU A 132 -10.30 11.23 1.71
CA GLU A 132 -11.35 11.27 0.69
C GLU A 132 -10.90 10.74 -0.69
N PRO A 133 -9.68 11.01 -1.19
CA PRO A 133 -9.22 10.37 -2.42
C PRO A 133 -9.15 8.85 -2.32
N MET A 134 -8.71 8.31 -1.19
CA MET A 134 -8.64 6.85 -0.97
C MET A 134 -10.04 6.24 -0.87
N ALA A 135 -10.95 6.94 -0.18
CA ALA A 135 -12.34 6.54 -0.02
C ALA A 135 -13.08 6.50 -1.36
N ARG A 136 -12.82 7.45 -2.26
CA ARG A 136 -13.43 7.50 -3.60
C ARG A 136 -12.99 6.35 -4.50
N THR A 137 -11.73 5.92 -4.42
CA THR A 137 -11.20 4.83 -5.27
C THR A 137 -11.39 3.45 -4.66
N ALA A 138 -11.65 3.35 -3.35
CA ALA A 138 -11.78 2.08 -2.64
C ALA A 138 -12.82 1.12 -3.27
N PRO A 139 -14.03 1.54 -3.68
CA PRO A 139 -15.02 0.62 -4.27
C PRO A 139 -14.50 -0.17 -5.47
N GLU A 140 -13.86 0.51 -6.41
CA GLU A 140 -13.35 -0.09 -7.65
C GLU A 140 -12.15 -1.02 -7.40
N GLN A 141 -11.39 -0.75 -6.34
CA GLN A 141 -10.26 -1.59 -5.93
C GLN A 141 -10.69 -2.79 -5.09
N TRP A 142 -11.79 -2.68 -4.34
CA TRP A 142 -12.16 -3.65 -3.32
C TRP A 142 -13.22 -4.66 -3.74
N PHE A 143 -14.06 -4.30 -4.71
CA PHE A 143 -15.21 -5.09 -5.10
C PHE A 143 -15.29 -5.25 -6.61
N THR A 144 -15.87 -6.35 -7.08
CA THR A 144 -16.23 -6.46 -8.50
C THR A 144 -17.31 -5.44 -8.87
N PRO A 145 -17.38 -4.99 -10.13
CA PRO A 145 -18.47 -4.12 -10.58
C PRO A 145 -19.85 -4.72 -10.34
N LEU A 146 -19.97 -6.05 -10.45
CA LEU A 146 -21.21 -6.78 -10.22
C LEU A 146 -21.66 -6.66 -8.75
N PHE A 147 -20.76 -6.95 -7.80
CA PHE A 147 -21.08 -6.81 -6.38
C PHE A 147 -21.34 -5.36 -6.00
N ALA A 148 -20.52 -4.42 -6.51
CA ALA A 148 -20.68 -3.00 -6.20
C ALA A 148 -22.05 -2.46 -6.64
N GLY A 149 -22.53 -2.87 -7.82
CA GLY A 149 -23.87 -2.53 -8.29
C GLY A 149 -25.00 -3.22 -7.52
N ALA A 150 -24.78 -4.46 -7.05
CA ALA A 150 -25.80 -5.24 -6.35
C ALA A 150 -25.90 -4.92 -4.84
N GLN A 151 -24.82 -4.45 -4.20
CA GLN A 151 -24.71 -4.26 -2.76
C GLN A 151 -24.19 -2.85 -2.39
N PRO A 152 -24.83 -1.75 -2.88
CA PRO A 152 -24.32 -0.40 -2.68
C PRO A 152 -24.19 -0.01 -1.20
N ALA A 153 -25.09 -0.48 -0.33
CA ALA A 153 -25.01 -0.19 1.11
C ALA A 153 -23.77 -0.81 1.78
N ILE A 154 -23.33 -1.98 1.33
CA ILE A 154 -22.11 -2.63 1.85
C ILE A 154 -20.87 -1.88 1.33
N VAL A 155 -20.89 -1.46 0.07
CA VAL A 155 -19.83 -0.63 -0.50
C VAL A 155 -19.71 0.69 0.24
N ASP A 156 -20.82 1.39 0.47
CA ASP A 156 -20.85 2.64 1.22
C ASP A 156 -20.31 2.46 2.63
N TRP A 157 -20.69 1.38 3.31
CA TRP A 157 -20.14 1.04 4.61
C TRP A 157 -18.62 0.85 4.58
N ALA A 158 -18.09 0.15 3.57
CA ALA A 158 -16.65 -0.03 3.41
C ALA A 158 -15.93 1.31 3.15
N VAL A 159 -16.53 2.18 2.33
CA VAL A 159 -16.02 3.55 2.10
C VAL A 159 -15.99 4.36 3.40
N GLN A 160 -17.00 4.22 4.27
CA GLN A 160 -17.01 4.90 5.57
C GLN A 160 -15.91 4.39 6.51
N MET A 161 -15.51 3.12 6.45
CA MET A 161 -14.36 2.64 7.20
C MET A 161 -13.07 3.36 6.79
N VAL A 162 -12.89 3.60 5.48
CA VAL A 162 -11.73 4.37 4.98
C VAL A 162 -11.80 5.79 5.52
N ARG A 163 -12.95 6.47 5.39
CA ARG A 163 -13.11 7.87 5.79
C ARG A 163 -12.87 8.13 7.29
N THR A 164 -13.16 7.14 8.13
CA THR A 164 -13.03 7.26 9.59
C THR A 164 -11.65 6.83 10.12
N THR A 165 -10.74 6.42 9.25
CA THR A 165 -9.37 6.08 9.63
C THR A 165 -8.56 7.36 9.90
N ASP A 166 -7.68 7.32 10.91
CA ASP A 166 -6.73 8.39 11.19
C ASP A 166 -5.73 8.56 10.03
N PRO A 167 -5.61 9.77 9.42
CA PRO A 167 -4.73 9.99 8.29
C PRO A 167 -3.25 9.69 8.57
N ALA A 168 -2.75 10.00 9.77
CA ALA A 168 -1.34 9.77 10.10
C ALA A 168 -1.04 8.26 10.21
N CYS A 169 -1.96 7.48 10.78
CA CYS A 169 -1.85 6.03 10.82
C CYS A 169 -1.99 5.38 9.44
N TYR A 170 -2.85 5.92 8.56
CA TYR A 170 -2.94 5.46 7.18
C TYR A 170 -1.63 5.72 6.41
N ILE A 171 -1.04 6.90 6.57
CA ILE A 171 0.27 7.24 5.98
C ILE A 171 1.35 6.29 6.51
N ALA A 172 1.38 6.05 7.82
CA ALA A 172 2.30 5.10 8.43
C ALA A 172 2.16 3.68 7.85
N ALA A 173 0.93 3.23 7.61
CA ALA A 173 0.68 1.96 6.94
C ALA A 173 1.21 1.94 5.50
N CYS A 174 1.03 3.03 4.75
CA CYS A 174 1.62 3.16 3.41
C CYS A 174 3.15 3.06 3.46
N GLU A 175 3.81 3.80 4.36
CA GLU A 175 5.28 3.74 4.50
C GLU A 175 5.77 2.35 4.91
N ALA A 176 5.06 1.68 5.83
CA ALA A 176 5.38 0.32 6.24
C ALA A 176 5.26 -0.68 5.07
N LEU A 177 4.23 -0.55 4.23
CA LEU A 177 4.05 -1.39 3.04
C LEU A 177 5.06 -1.06 1.94
N ALA A 178 5.49 0.19 1.82
CA ALA A 178 6.49 0.62 0.83
C ALA A 178 7.84 -0.08 1.00
N VAL A 179 8.19 -0.45 2.24
CA VAL A 179 9.46 -1.13 2.57
C VAL A 179 9.28 -2.62 2.88
N PHE A 180 8.05 -3.13 2.89
CA PHE A 180 7.78 -4.54 3.15
C PHE A 180 8.13 -5.39 1.92
N ASP A 181 9.17 -6.20 2.05
CA ASP A 181 9.56 -7.19 1.04
C ASP A 181 10.12 -8.44 1.75
N VAL A 182 9.36 -9.54 1.68
CA VAL A 182 9.75 -10.82 2.27
C VAL A 182 9.96 -11.91 1.23
N ARG A 183 10.06 -11.56 -0.06
CA ARG A 183 10.17 -12.53 -1.17
C ARG A 183 11.32 -13.53 -0.98
N GLU A 184 12.50 -13.03 -0.60
CA GLU A 184 13.69 -13.85 -0.32
C GLU A 184 13.56 -14.73 0.94
N ALA A 185 12.62 -14.40 1.82
CA ALA A 185 12.42 -15.10 3.08
C ALA A 185 11.26 -16.12 3.03
N LEU A 186 10.46 -16.17 1.97
CA LEU A 186 9.26 -17.01 1.90
C LEU A 186 9.53 -18.49 2.18
N GLY A 187 10.68 -19.01 1.73
CA GLY A 187 11.07 -20.41 1.97
C GLY A 187 11.33 -20.76 3.43
N ARG A 188 11.36 -19.77 4.34
CA ARG A 188 11.48 -19.96 5.79
C ARG A 188 10.13 -20.05 6.51
N VAL A 189 9.02 -19.79 5.82
CA VAL A 189 7.68 -20.00 6.39
C VAL A 189 7.45 -21.51 6.48
N GLY A 190 7.55 -22.05 7.71
CA GLY A 190 7.48 -23.49 7.98
C GLY A 190 6.14 -24.00 8.50
N VAL A 191 5.11 -23.15 8.53
CA VAL A 191 3.76 -23.50 8.99
C VAL A 191 2.85 -23.76 7.79
N PRO A 192 1.82 -24.63 7.92
CA PRO A 192 0.86 -24.83 6.84
C PRO A 192 0.24 -23.50 6.40
N ALA A 193 0.22 -23.26 5.08
CA ALA A 193 -0.23 -22.00 4.52
C ALA A 193 -1.36 -22.19 3.49
N LEU A 194 -2.43 -21.42 3.62
CA LEU A 194 -3.44 -21.19 2.58
C LEU A 194 -3.25 -19.79 2.01
N VAL A 195 -3.12 -19.67 0.70
CA VAL A 195 -3.18 -18.40 -0.02
C VAL A 195 -4.54 -18.29 -0.69
N LEU A 196 -5.35 -17.32 -0.28
CA LEU A 196 -6.69 -17.07 -0.79
C LEU A 196 -6.70 -15.74 -1.55
N VAL A 197 -7.21 -15.72 -2.78
CA VAL A 197 -7.28 -14.51 -3.59
C VAL A 197 -8.58 -14.45 -4.40
N GLY A 198 -9.14 -13.26 -4.59
CA GLY A 198 -10.24 -13.04 -5.52
C GLY A 198 -9.76 -13.16 -6.97
N SER A 199 -10.55 -13.78 -7.85
CA SER A 199 -10.18 -13.91 -9.27
C SER A 199 -10.03 -12.58 -10.00
N GLU A 200 -10.68 -11.53 -9.49
CA GLU A 200 -10.72 -10.18 -10.08
C GLU A 200 -9.91 -9.16 -9.28
N ASP A 201 -9.20 -9.58 -8.22
CA ASP A 201 -8.38 -8.69 -7.39
C ASP A 201 -7.28 -8.02 -8.25
N GLN A 202 -7.34 -6.69 -8.33
CA GLN A 202 -6.38 -5.84 -9.06
C GLN A 202 -5.34 -5.19 -8.15
N VAL A 203 -5.42 -5.39 -6.83
CA VAL A 203 -4.52 -4.80 -5.82
C VAL A 203 -3.41 -5.80 -5.48
N THR A 204 -3.77 -7.04 -5.18
CA THR A 204 -2.86 -8.15 -4.83
C THR A 204 -3.37 -9.44 -5.47
N GLY A 205 -3.47 -9.40 -6.79
CA GLY A 205 -4.18 -10.36 -7.60
C GLY A 205 -3.56 -11.76 -7.68
N PRO A 206 -4.09 -12.60 -8.60
CA PRO A 206 -3.64 -13.97 -8.76
C PRO A 206 -2.13 -14.15 -9.06
N ALA A 207 -1.45 -13.13 -9.57
CA ALA A 207 -0.01 -13.18 -9.82
C ALA A 207 0.80 -13.14 -8.52
N GLU A 208 0.44 -12.25 -7.59
CA GLU A 208 1.02 -12.14 -6.25
C GLU A 208 0.73 -13.42 -5.44
N ALA A 209 -0.50 -13.93 -5.52
CA ALA A 209 -0.88 -15.18 -4.88
C ALA A 209 -0.04 -16.37 -5.37
N ARG A 210 0.21 -16.47 -6.69
CA ARG A 210 1.11 -17.49 -7.25
C ARG A 210 2.55 -17.33 -6.77
N THR A 211 3.01 -16.10 -6.57
CA THR A 211 4.35 -15.82 -6.02
C THR A 211 4.46 -16.32 -4.58
N LEU A 212 3.44 -16.11 -3.75
CA LEU A 212 3.40 -16.66 -2.38
C LEU A 212 3.47 -18.19 -2.38
N VAL A 213 2.64 -18.83 -3.21
CA VAL A 213 2.56 -20.29 -3.30
C VAL A 213 3.87 -20.90 -3.80
N ALA A 214 4.54 -20.24 -4.75
CA ALA A 214 5.84 -20.69 -5.24
C ALA A 214 6.97 -20.53 -4.20
N GLY A 215 6.85 -19.54 -3.30
CA GLY A 215 7.87 -19.24 -2.30
C GLY A 215 7.70 -19.97 -0.97
N ILE A 216 6.48 -20.38 -0.61
CA ILE A 216 6.17 -21.02 0.68
C ILE A 216 6.01 -22.53 0.47
N ALA A 217 6.75 -23.33 1.23
CA ALA A 217 6.65 -24.78 1.16
C ALA A 217 5.23 -25.25 1.53
N ASP A 218 4.70 -26.18 0.74
CA ASP A 218 3.38 -26.82 0.93
C ASP A 218 2.18 -25.85 1.00
N ALA A 219 2.34 -24.62 0.49
CA ALA A 219 1.25 -23.66 0.42
C ALA A 219 0.18 -24.09 -0.59
N ARG A 220 -1.10 -23.98 -0.19
CA ARG A 220 -2.26 -24.22 -1.06
C ARG A 220 -2.77 -22.89 -1.62
N LEU A 221 -3.15 -22.88 -2.90
CA LEU A 221 -3.83 -21.75 -3.53
C LEU A 221 -5.34 -22.00 -3.60
N ALA A 222 -6.13 -21.03 -3.15
CA ALA A 222 -7.57 -20.95 -3.40
C ALA A 222 -7.89 -19.64 -4.12
N VAL A 223 -8.45 -19.75 -5.33
CA VAL A 223 -8.95 -18.59 -6.07
C VAL A 223 -10.47 -18.56 -5.92
N VAL A 224 -11.01 -17.46 -5.41
CA VAL A 224 -12.45 -17.26 -5.23
C VAL A 224 -13.02 -16.58 -6.47
N PRO A 225 -13.84 -17.28 -7.29
CA PRO A 225 -14.41 -16.70 -8.51
C PRO A 225 -15.39 -15.57 -8.18
N GLY A 226 -15.36 -14.50 -8.99
CA GLY A 226 -16.27 -13.36 -8.83
C GLY A 226 -16.07 -12.61 -7.51
N ALA A 227 -14.82 -12.56 -7.04
CA ALA A 227 -14.38 -11.74 -5.92
C ALA A 227 -13.18 -10.89 -6.33
N SER A 228 -13.12 -9.67 -5.80
CA SER A 228 -11.99 -8.76 -5.87
C SER A 228 -11.22 -8.78 -4.53
N HIS A 229 -10.58 -7.67 -4.15
CA HIS A 229 -9.65 -7.58 -3.04
C HIS A 229 -10.27 -7.85 -1.67
N LEU A 230 -11.48 -7.37 -1.38
CA LEU A 230 -12.19 -7.67 -0.13
C LEU A 230 -13.04 -8.93 -0.26
N ALA A 231 -12.42 -10.03 -0.69
CA ALA A 231 -13.06 -11.34 -0.81
C ALA A 231 -13.85 -11.77 0.45
N PRO A 232 -13.39 -11.52 1.71
CA PRO A 232 -14.18 -11.83 2.90
C PRO A 232 -15.53 -11.11 2.97
N VAL A 233 -15.64 -9.92 2.38
CA VAL A 233 -16.90 -9.14 2.37
C VAL A 233 -17.76 -9.54 1.16
N GLU A 234 -17.13 -9.74 0.00
CA GLU A 234 -17.80 -9.98 -1.28
C GLU A 234 -18.33 -11.42 -1.41
N GLN A 235 -17.51 -12.41 -1.03
CA GLN A 235 -17.85 -13.85 -1.09
C GLN A 235 -17.67 -14.51 0.29
N PRO A 236 -18.43 -14.07 1.31
CA PRO A 236 -18.18 -14.44 2.70
C PRO A 236 -18.30 -15.94 2.95
N ALA A 237 -19.28 -16.62 2.35
CA ALA A 237 -19.50 -18.06 2.53
C ALA A 237 -18.32 -18.87 1.96
N ALA A 238 -17.89 -18.57 0.73
CA ALA A 238 -16.76 -19.25 0.12
C ALA A 238 -15.47 -19.06 0.91
N VAL A 239 -15.23 -17.84 1.43
CA VAL A 239 -14.09 -17.57 2.30
C VAL A 239 -14.19 -18.34 3.61
N THR A 240 -15.35 -18.35 4.27
CA THR A 240 -15.58 -19.11 5.51
C THR A 240 -15.27 -20.59 5.32
N ASP A 241 -15.80 -21.21 4.26
CA ASP A 241 -15.61 -22.64 3.99
C ASP A 241 -14.13 -22.98 3.78
N LEU A 242 -13.39 -22.13 3.04
CA LEU A 242 -11.96 -22.29 2.82
C LEU A 242 -11.14 -22.14 4.11
N LEU A 243 -11.52 -21.20 4.98
CA LEU A 243 -10.86 -21.03 6.28
C LEU A 243 -11.15 -22.23 7.20
N LEU A 244 -12.40 -22.69 7.27
CA LEU A 244 -12.78 -23.86 8.06
C LEU A 244 -12.04 -25.12 7.61
N ASP A 245 -11.98 -25.39 6.30
CA ASP A 245 -11.20 -26.50 5.73
C ASP A 245 -9.72 -26.40 6.10
N HIS A 246 -9.13 -25.21 5.95
CA HIS A 246 -7.71 -25.01 6.23
C HIS A 246 -7.36 -25.22 7.69
N PHE A 247 -8.16 -24.68 8.61
CA PHE A 247 -7.85 -24.73 10.03
C PHE A 247 -8.34 -26.00 10.73
N ALA A 248 -9.19 -26.82 10.11
CA ALA A 248 -9.70 -28.07 10.71
C ALA A 248 -8.59 -28.98 11.27
N GLY A 249 -7.43 -29.06 10.60
CA GLY A 249 -6.26 -29.82 11.05
C GLY A 249 -5.42 -29.13 12.13
N THR A 250 -5.59 -27.82 12.33
CA THR A 250 -4.79 -26.98 13.23
C THR A 250 -5.31 -26.98 14.67
N VAL A 251 -6.56 -27.42 14.89
CA VAL A 251 -7.27 -27.48 16.19
C VAL A 251 -6.41 -28.13 17.30
N GLN A 252 -5.64 -29.17 16.97
CA GLN A 252 -4.81 -29.91 17.94
C GLN A 252 -3.55 -29.14 18.36
N ASP A 253 -3.00 -28.30 17.49
CA ASP A 253 -1.72 -27.61 17.70
C ASP A 253 -1.86 -26.34 18.54
N THR A 254 -3.03 -25.73 18.55
CA THR A 254 -3.33 -24.52 19.33
C THR A 254 -3.77 -24.81 20.78
N SER A 255 -4.12 -26.06 21.10
CA SER A 255 -4.50 -26.49 22.45
C SER A 255 -3.35 -26.89 23.36
N GLY A 256 -2.12 -26.96 22.83
CA GLY A 256 -0.94 -27.41 23.58
C GLY A 256 -0.34 -26.32 24.47
N THR A 257 -0.06 -26.65 25.72
CA THR A 257 0.95 -25.93 26.51
C THR A 257 2.31 -26.07 25.84
N LEU A 258 3.02 -24.96 25.65
CA LEU A 258 4.43 -24.99 25.26
C LEU A 258 5.22 -25.69 26.36
N THR A 259 5.62 -26.95 26.16
CA THR A 259 6.85 -27.46 26.78
C THR A 259 8.00 -26.69 26.16
N VAL A 260 8.47 -25.66 26.85
CA VAL A 260 9.78 -25.05 26.58
C VAL A 260 10.82 -26.15 26.80
N PRO A 261 11.53 -26.63 25.76
CA PRO A 261 12.66 -27.51 25.98
C PRO A 261 13.69 -26.72 26.80
N PRO A 262 14.37 -27.32 27.81
CA PRO A 262 15.45 -26.63 28.47
C PRO A 262 16.45 -26.19 27.41
N LEU A 263 16.86 -24.91 27.45
CA LEU A 263 17.97 -24.43 26.64
C LEU A 263 19.13 -25.44 26.78
N PRO A 264 19.67 -25.97 25.68
CA PRO A 264 20.90 -26.76 25.79
C PRO A 264 21.94 -25.86 26.45
N ALA A 265 22.52 -26.34 27.56
CA ALA A 265 23.55 -25.63 28.28
C ALA A 265 24.65 -25.23 27.30
N GLY A 266 24.73 -23.93 26.99
CA GLY A 266 25.76 -23.39 26.13
C GLY A 266 27.14 -23.69 26.74
N PRO A 267 28.15 -24.00 25.91
CA PRO A 267 29.51 -24.14 26.43
C PRO A 267 29.96 -22.83 27.08
N ALA A 268 30.73 -22.96 28.17
CA ALA A 268 31.26 -21.86 28.96
C ALA A 268 31.95 -20.79 28.07
N PRO A 269 31.89 -19.50 28.44
CA PRO A 269 32.36 -18.42 27.59
C PRO A 269 33.87 -18.55 27.37
N ALA A 270 34.26 -18.79 26.12
CA ALA A 270 35.62 -18.56 25.66
C ALA A 270 35.84 -17.06 25.53
N ALA A 271 37.03 -16.59 25.91
CA ALA A 271 37.43 -15.19 25.87
C ALA A 271 37.15 -14.55 24.50
N GLU A 272 36.56 -13.36 24.50
CA GLU A 272 36.31 -12.55 23.30
C GLU A 272 37.61 -12.33 22.52
N PRO A 273 37.69 -12.70 21.23
CA PRO A 273 38.69 -12.14 20.35
C PRO A 273 38.33 -10.67 20.09
N ALA A 274 39.34 -9.80 20.19
CA ALA A 274 39.20 -8.39 19.87
C ALA A 274 38.53 -8.19 18.50
N ALA A 275 37.53 -7.31 18.46
CA ALA A 275 36.81 -6.93 17.25
C ALA A 275 37.80 -6.53 16.14
N PRO A 276 37.68 -7.05 14.91
CA PRO A 276 38.39 -6.48 13.78
C PRO A 276 37.86 -5.06 13.56
N ALA A 277 38.78 -4.12 13.34
CA ALA A 277 38.44 -2.78 12.85
C ALA A 277 37.52 -2.90 11.61
N PRO A 278 36.54 -2.00 11.44
CA PRO A 278 35.61 -2.10 10.33
C PRO A 278 36.40 -2.08 9.01
N ALA A 279 36.23 -3.16 8.24
CA ALA A 279 36.70 -3.20 6.87
C ALA A 279 35.96 -2.10 6.10
N ALA A 280 36.73 -1.23 5.44
CA ALA A 280 36.18 -0.26 4.50
C ALA A 280 35.31 -1.01 3.49
N GLU A 281 34.05 -0.61 3.38
CA GLU A 281 33.18 -1.04 2.29
C GLU A 281 33.88 -0.75 0.96
N PRO A 282 33.83 -1.66 -0.03
CA PRO A 282 34.18 -1.28 -1.39
C PRO A 282 33.22 -0.17 -1.78
N ALA A 283 33.76 0.98 -2.19
CA ALA A 283 33.00 2.10 -2.71
C ALA A 283 32.14 1.62 -3.90
N GLY A 284 30.90 1.21 -3.59
CA GLY A 284 29.83 1.10 -4.55
C GLY A 284 29.49 2.51 -4.96
N ASP A 285 29.69 2.80 -6.24
CA ASP A 285 29.46 4.07 -6.91
C ASP A 285 28.29 4.85 -6.27
N ALA A 286 28.63 5.88 -5.48
CA ALA A 286 27.64 6.79 -4.93
C ALA A 286 27.01 7.51 -6.13
N ARG A 287 25.83 7.06 -6.56
CA ARG A 287 25.08 7.77 -7.59
C ARG A 287 25.01 9.24 -7.18
N PRO A 288 25.52 10.18 -8.01
CA PRO A 288 25.50 11.58 -7.66
C PRO A 288 24.06 12.01 -7.40
N ASP A 289 23.84 12.72 -6.29
CA ASP A 289 22.55 13.25 -5.87
C ASP A 289 21.85 13.90 -7.07
N PRO A 290 20.69 13.40 -7.51
CA PRO A 290 20.05 13.85 -8.74
C PRO A 290 19.49 15.27 -8.64
N TYR A 291 19.60 15.91 -7.47
CA TYR A 291 19.12 17.27 -7.21
C TYR A 291 19.66 18.30 -8.21
N GLU A 292 20.98 18.39 -8.42
CA GLU A 292 21.58 19.38 -9.30
C GLU A 292 21.17 19.16 -10.77
N ARG A 293 21.17 17.90 -11.21
CA ARG A 293 20.68 17.51 -12.53
C ARG A 293 19.24 17.90 -12.73
N GLY A 294 18.41 17.65 -11.71
CA GLY A 294 17.00 17.95 -11.76
C GLY A 294 16.67 19.42 -11.68
N LEU A 295 17.35 20.18 -10.83
CA LEU A 295 17.25 21.63 -10.78
C LEU A 295 17.62 22.25 -12.15
N GLY A 296 18.70 21.77 -12.77
CA GLY A 296 19.10 22.18 -14.12
C GLY A 296 18.02 21.87 -15.15
N LEU A 297 17.53 20.62 -15.20
CA LEU A 297 16.49 20.24 -16.15
C LEU A 297 15.17 21.01 -15.93
N ARG A 298 14.80 21.25 -14.68
CA ARG A 298 13.63 22.03 -14.32
C ARG A 298 13.73 23.47 -14.82
N ARG A 299 14.91 24.09 -14.69
CA ARG A 299 15.16 25.43 -15.21
C ARG A 299 15.08 25.48 -16.73
N GLU A 300 15.63 24.49 -17.42
CA GLU A 300 15.50 24.39 -18.88
C GLU A 300 14.04 24.27 -19.32
N VAL A 301 13.21 23.53 -18.57
CA VAL A 301 11.83 23.24 -18.97
C VAL A 301 10.85 24.31 -18.50
N LEU A 302 10.91 24.77 -17.25
CA LEU A 302 9.99 25.75 -16.65
C LEU A 302 10.50 27.20 -16.72
N GLY A 303 11.81 27.40 -16.85
CA GLY A 303 12.45 28.72 -16.88
C GLY A 303 12.86 29.21 -15.49
N ASP A 304 13.95 29.96 -15.43
CA ASP A 304 14.59 30.40 -14.17
C ASP A 304 13.66 31.18 -13.25
N ALA A 305 12.96 32.20 -13.78
CA ALA A 305 12.10 33.08 -12.99
C ALA A 305 10.96 32.34 -12.27
N GLN A 306 10.47 31.24 -12.84
CA GLN A 306 9.43 30.43 -12.22
C GLN A 306 10.01 29.49 -11.16
N VAL A 307 11.16 28.88 -11.45
CA VAL A 307 11.86 28.00 -10.50
C VAL A 307 12.31 28.78 -9.27
N ASP A 308 12.83 30.00 -9.45
CA ASP A 308 13.26 30.87 -8.36
C ASP A 308 12.10 31.25 -7.44
N ARG A 309 10.92 31.55 -8.01
CA ARG A 309 9.71 31.83 -7.24
C ARG A 309 9.27 30.62 -6.41
N ALA A 310 9.26 29.43 -7.03
CA ALA A 310 8.90 28.20 -6.36
C ALA A 310 9.87 27.81 -5.22
N LEU A 311 11.17 28.09 -5.39
CA LEU A 311 12.18 27.91 -4.33
C LEU A 311 12.00 28.91 -3.18
N ALA A 312 11.66 30.16 -3.48
CA ALA A 312 11.40 31.18 -2.47
C ALA A 312 10.15 30.88 -1.62
N GLU A 313 9.17 30.16 -2.18
CA GLU A 313 7.94 29.72 -1.50
C GLU A 313 8.14 28.47 -0.62
N ASP A 314 9.31 27.81 -0.65
CA ASP A 314 9.67 26.66 0.19
C ASP A 314 11.02 26.90 0.90
N PRO A 315 11.06 27.74 1.96
CA PRO A 315 12.30 28.18 2.59
C PRO A 315 13.12 27.03 3.21
N ASP A 316 12.43 25.97 3.65
CA ASP A 316 13.03 24.78 4.25
C ASP A 316 13.53 23.79 3.19
N GLY A 317 13.26 24.07 1.90
CA GLY A 317 13.74 23.36 0.72
C GLY A 317 13.31 21.90 0.63
N THR A 318 12.39 21.45 1.48
CA THR A 318 12.03 20.03 1.61
C THR A 318 11.18 19.58 0.43
N LEU A 319 10.21 20.39 0.02
CA LEU A 319 9.32 20.08 -1.09
C LEU A 319 10.02 20.28 -2.44
N GLN A 320 10.69 21.41 -2.64
CA GLN A 320 11.41 21.70 -3.88
C GLN A 320 12.66 20.82 -4.01
N GLY A 321 13.27 20.44 -2.90
CA GLY A 321 14.29 19.40 -2.79
C GLY A 321 13.84 18.08 -3.41
N LEU A 322 12.62 17.64 -3.07
CA LEU A 322 12.01 16.42 -3.58
C LEU A 322 11.60 16.58 -5.05
N VAL A 323 10.95 17.68 -5.42
CA VAL A 323 10.58 17.97 -6.83
C VAL A 323 11.81 17.94 -7.73
N ASN A 324 12.88 18.64 -7.36
CA ASN A 324 14.09 18.69 -8.16
C ASN A 324 14.75 17.31 -8.26
N ARG A 325 14.89 16.55 -7.17
CA ARG A 325 15.48 15.20 -7.23
C ARG A 325 14.67 14.23 -8.07
N TYR A 326 13.35 14.17 -7.84
CA TYR A 326 12.54 13.06 -8.34
C TYR A 326 11.84 13.40 -9.65
N GLU A 327 11.06 14.48 -9.69
CA GLU A 327 10.33 14.85 -10.91
C GLU A 327 11.34 15.14 -12.03
N TRP A 328 12.30 16.02 -11.75
CA TRP A 328 13.22 16.50 -12.77
C TRP A 328 14.49 15.66 -12.83
N GLY A 329 15.05 15.35 -11.67
CA GLY A 329 16.30 14.63 -11.56
C GLY A 329 16.17 13.19 -11.97
N GLU A 330 15.02 12.52 -11.78
CA GLU A 330 14.87 11.11 -12.10
C GLU A 330 13.82 10.79 -13.17
N VAL A 331 12.64 11.41 -13.17
CA VAL A 331 11.56 11.00 -14.08
C VAL A 331 11.66 11.69 -15.44
N TRP A 332 11.79 13.01 -15.47
CA TRP A 332 11.95 13.80 -16.70
C TRP A 332 13.29 13.56 -17.38
N SER A 333 14.34 13.22 -16.62
CA SER A 333 15.69 12.98 -17.15
C SER A 333 15.88 11.60 -17.80
N ARG A 334 14.92 10.67 -17.66
CA ARG A 334 15.04 9.31 -18.19
C ARG A 334 15.03 9.28 -19.72
N ALA A 335 15.91 8.46 -20.27
CA ALA A 335 15.80 8.03 -21.66
C ALA A 335 14.55 7.15 -21.83
N GLY A 336 13.78 7.37 -22.90
CA GLY A 336 12.60 6.55 -23.24
C GLY A 336 11.45 7.35 -23.84
N LEU A 337 11.23 8.59 -23.38
CA LEU A 337 10.32 9.54 -23.99
C LEU A 337 11.06 10.86 -24.22
N ASP A 338 10.88 11.45 -25.40
CA ASP A 338 11.40 12.78 -25.69
C ASP A 338 10.63 13.87 -24.93
N ARG A 339 11.17 15.09 -24.93
CA ARG A 339 10.58 16.21 -24.18
C ARG A 339 9.20 16.63 -24.71
N ARG A 340 8.91 16.43 -26.00
CA ARG A 340 7.60 16.75 -26.58
C ARG A 340 6.54 15.81 -26.03
N VAL A 341 6.80 14.50 -26.08
CA VAL A 341 5.88 13.48 -25.59
C VAL A 341 5.66 13.62 -24.09
N ARG A 342 6.72 13.90 -23.31
CA ARG A 342 6.59 14.17 -21.87
C ARG A 342 5.71 15.38 -21.58
N SER A 343 5.92 16.49 -22.28
CA SER A 343 5.05 17.67 -22.17
C SER A 343 3.59 17.36 -22.50
N ALA A 344 3.32 16.57 -23.55
CA ALA A 344 1.96 16.18 -23.91
C ALA A 344 1.26 15.35 -22.80
N VAL A 345 1.98 14.37 -22.24
CA VAL A 345 1.47 13.55 -21.13
C VAL A 345 1.23 14.39 -19.88
N THR A 346 2.17 15.27 -19.52
CA THR A 346 2.04 16.15 -18.35
C THR A 346 0.86 17.10 -18.50
N LEU A 347 0.65 17.73 -19.66
CA LEU A 347 -0.51 18.57 -19.91
C LEU A 347 -1.83 17.81 -19.75
N THR A 348 -1.88 16.57 -20.24
CA THR A 348 -3.05 15.69 -20.11
C THR A 348 -3.35 15.39 -18.64
N ALA A 349 -2.33 15.05 -17.84
CA ALA A 349 -2.49 14.76 -16.43
C ALA A 349 -2.93 15.99 -15.61
N LEU A 350 -2.35 17.17 -15.89
CA LEU A 350 -2.70 18.42 -15.21
C LEU A 350 -4.13 18.87 -15.55
N LEU A 351 -4.56 18.68 -16.79
CA LEU A 351 -5.94 18.88 -17.21
C LEU A 351 -6.89 17.94 -16.46
N ALA A 352 -6.59 16.64 -16.44
CA ALA A 352 -7.43 15.63 -15.78
C ALA A 352 -7.59 15.91 -14.27
N GLY A 353 -6.51 16.37 -13.62
CA GLY A 353 -6.52 16.75 -12.20
C GLY A 353 -7.08 18.15 -11.92
N GLY A 354 -7.39 18.95 -12.94
CA GLY A 354 -7.91 20.31 -12.76
C GLY A 354 -6.88 21.32 -12.23
N HIS A 355 -5.59 21.05 -12.37
CA HIS A 355 -4.49 21.85 -11.81
C HIS A 355 -4.15 23.07 -12.70
N ARG A 356 -4.98 24.11 -12.64
CA ARG A 356 -4.95 25.24 -13.58
C ARG A 356 -3.64 26.05 -13.58
N GLU A 357 -3.03 26.25 -12.43
CA GLU A 357 -1.79 27.05 -12.31
C GLU A 357 -0.61 26.29 -12.93
N ALA A 358 -0.41 25.04 -12.51
CA ALA A 358 0.59 24.15 -13.10
C ALA A 358 0.34 23.91 -14.60
N LEU A 359 -0.92 23.82 -15.03
CA LEU A 359 -1.26 23.70 -16.45
C LEU A 359 -0.77 24.91 -17.26
N ALA A 360 -0.87 26.12 -16.71
CA ALA A 360 -0.37 27.32 -17.37
C ALA A 360 1.16 27.25 -17.54
N ASP A 361 1.87 26.87 -16.48
CA ASP A 361 3.32 26.76 -16.47
C ASP A 361 3.83 25.70 -17.44
N HIS A 362 3.21 24.52 -17.45
CA HIS A 362 3.57 23.44 -18.36
C HIS A 362 3.12 23.69 -19.79
N THR A 363 2.18 24.62 -20.04
CA THR A 363 1.86 25.08 -21.41
C THR A 363 3.03 25.87 -22.00
N ARG A 364 3.62 26.81 -21.24
CA ARG A 364 4.85 27.51 -21.67
C ARG A 364 6.00 26.53 -21.90
N ALA A 365 6.14 25.57 -20.99
CA ALA A 365 7.15 24.53 -21.11
C ALA A 365 6.97 23.66 -22.35
N ALA A 366 5.73 23.29 -22.69
CA ALA A 366 5.42 22.52 -23.89
C ALA A 366 5.79 23.27 -25.17
N LEU A 367 5.49 24.58 -25.23
CA LEU A 367 5.90 25.44 -26.34
C LEU A 367 7.43 25.47 -26.48
N ARG A 368 8.17 25.66 -25.38
CA ARG A 368 9.65 25.61 -25.38
C ARG A 368 10.22 24.26 -25.79
N ASN A 369 9.56 23.17 -25.38
CA ASN A 369 9.92 21.81 -25.78
C ASN A 369 9.52 21.48 -27.24
N GLY A 370 8.89 22.42 -27.94
CA GLY A 370 8.65 22.40 -29.37
C GLY A 370 7.23 22.07 -29.79
N LEU A 371 6.29 21.81 -28.88
CA LEU A 371 4.90 21.62 -29.28
C LEU A 371 4.35 22.91 -29.87
N SER A 372 3.63 22.79 -30.98
CA SER A 372 2.90 23.92 -31.56
C SER A 372 1.62 24.23 -30.76
N PRO A 373 1.11 25.47 -30.85
CA PRO A 373 -0.19 25.83 -30.31
C PRO A 373 -1.33 24.87 -30.71
N ASP A 374 -1.32 24.41 -31.97
CA ASP A 374 -2.32 23.50 -32.50
C ASP A 374 -2.19 22.10 -31.88
N GLU A 375 -0.98 21.57 -31.75
CA GLU A 375 -0.75 20.29 -31.06
C GLU A 375 -1.21 20.34 -29.59
N ILE A 376 -0.93 21.44 -28.88
CA ILE A 376 -1.38 21.62 -27.49
C ILE A 376 -2.92 21.66 -27.43
N ARG A 377 -3.58 22.34 -28.38
CA ARG A 377 -5.04 22.35 -28.48
C ARG A 377 -5.60 20.97 -28.75
N GLU A 378 -5.02 20.21 -29.69
CA GLU A 378 -5.45 18.84 -30.00
C GLU A 378 -5.31 17.90 -28.79
N ILE A 379 -4.24 18.05 -28.00
CA ILE A 379 -4.06 17.30 -26.74
C ILE A 379 -5.21 17.59 -25.78
N VAL A 380 -5.57 18.86 -25.59
CA VAL A 380 -6.66 19.27 -24.70
C VAL A 380 -8.02 18.76 -25.19
N LEU A 381 -8.27 18.83 -26.49
CA LEU A 381 -9.50 18.31 -27.11
C LEU A 381 -9.62 16.79 -26.96
N HIS A 382 -8.54 16.06 -27.24
CA HIS A 382 -8.48 14.62 -27.10
C HIS A 382 -8.69 14.20 -25.63
N ALA A 383 -7.99 14.86 -24.69
CA ALA A 383 -8.16 14.62 -23.27
C ALA A 383 -9.60 14.89 -22.80
N GLY A 384 -10.28 15.88 -23.38
CA GLY A 384 -11.67 16.21 -23.05
C GLY A 384 -12.67 15.09 -23.26
N VAL A 385 -12.41 14.15 -24.18
CA VAL A 385 -13.25 12.96 -24.39
C VAL A 385 -13.25 12.05 -23.16
N TYR A 386 -12.12 11.98 -22.46
CA TYR A 386 -11.92 11.07 -21.33
C TYR A 386 -12.08 11.78 -19.98
N CYS A 387 -11.72 13.06 -19.90
CA CYS A 387 -11.71 13.84 -18.65
C CYS A 387 -12.97 14.70 -18.48
N GLY A 388 -13.86 14.74 -19.48
CA GLY A 388 -15.10 15.50 -19.47
C GLY A 388 -14.96 16.90 -20.07
N LEU A 389 -16.00 17.32 -20.80
CA LEU A 389 -16.04 18.61 -21.51
C LEU A 389 -15.83 19.84 -20.60
N PRO A 390 -16.39 19.92 -19.38
CA PRO A 390 -16.17 21.09 -18.51
C PRO A 390 -14.69 21.28 -18.09
N ALA A 391 -13.96 20.17 -17.92
CA ALA A 391 -12.53 20.20 -17.61
C ALA A 391 -11.72 20.69 -18.81
N ALA A 392 -12.05 20.18 -20.01
CA ALA A 392 -11.43 20.62 -21.26
C ALA A 392 -11.71 22.08 -21.59
N GLU A 393 -12.93 22.59 -21.39
CA GLU A 393 -13.27 24.01 -21.58
C GLU A 393 -12.45 24.91 -20.65
N THR A 394 -12.27 24.49 -19.40
CA THR A 394 -11.45 25.20 -18.42
C THR A 394 -9.98 25.19 -18.82
N ALA A 395 -9.46 24.04 -19.24
CA ALA A 395 -8.09 23.90 -19.72
C ALA A 395 -7.82 24.71 -20.99
N LEU A 396 -8.74 24.71 -21.96
CA LEU A 396 -8.65 25.51 -23.19
C LEU A 396 -8.52 27.00 -22.88
N ARG A 397 -9.26 27.52 -21.89
CA ARG A 397 -9.13 28.92 -21.48
C ARG A 397 -7.74 29.24 -20.93
N VAL A 398 -7.19 28.36 -20.10
CA VAL A 398 -5.84 28.53 -19.53
C VAL A 398 -4.78 28.46 -20.63
N VAL A 399 -4.84 27.43 -21.46
CA VAL A 399 -3.89 27.17 -22.55
C VAL A 399 -3.93 28.30 -23.58
N ALA A 400 -5.12 28.72 -24.03
CA ALA A 400 -5.26 29.79 -25.01
C ALA A 400 -4.70 31.13 -24.51
N ARG A 401 -4.92 31.46 -23.23
CA ARG A 401 -4.33 32.64 -22.61
C ARG A 401 -2.81 32.58 -22.67
N VAL A 402 -2.22 31.48 -22.22
CA VAL A 402 -0.75 31.31 -22.19
C VAL A 402 -0.16 31.33 -23.59
N ILE A 403 -0.79 30.66 -24.55
CA ILE A 403 -0.33 30.70 -25.95
C ILE A 403 -0.35 32.13 -26.48
N ALA A 404 -1.40 32.91 -26.20
CA ALA A 404 -1.46 34.31 -26.63
C ALA A 404 -0.34 35.15 -25.98
N GLU A 405 -0.06 34.95 -24.68
CA GLU A 405 1.04 35.60 -23.97
C GLU A 405 2.41 35.28 -24.58
N GLU A 406 2.66 34.03 -24.97
CA GLU A 406 3.96 33.56 -25.46
C GLU A 406 4.17 33.78 -26.98
N THR A 407 3.09 33.92 -27.76
CA THR A 407 3.17 34.01 -29.24
C THR A 407 2.88 35.40 -29.79
N THR A 408 2.42 36.34 -28.96
CA THR A 408 2.22 37.74 -29.38
C THR A 408 3.47 38.57 -29.08
N PRO A 409 4.05 39.29 -30.06
CA PRO A 409 5.20 40.16 -29.81
C PRO A 409 4.86 41.27 -28.80
N PRO A 410 5.80 41.66 -27.92
CA PRO A 410 5.60 42.83 -27.08
C PRO A 410 5.45 44.09 -27.96
N ALA A 411 4.46 44.93 -27.62
CA ALA A 411 4.12 46.17 -28.33
C ALA A 411 5.16 47.29 -28.14
#